data_AF-A0A351QAT1-F1
#
_entry.id   AF-A0A351QAT1-F1
#
_cell.length_a   1.000
_cell.length_b   1.000
_cell.length_c   1.000
_cell.angle_alpha   90.00
_cell.angle_beta   90.00
_cell.angle_gamma   90.00
#
_symmetry.space_group_name_H-M   'P 1'
#
loop_
_entity.id
_entity.type
_entity.pdbx_description
1 polymer ?
#
loop_
_entity_poly.entity_id
_entity_poly.type
_entity_poly.pdbx_seq_one_letter_code
_entity_poly.pdbx_strand_id
1 'polypeptide(L)'
;MEYRESKSENDLFYLCSLIECISRISKNEKNIVIKSLGMENLKKIYELADVYHCENIKDVAMEFIKKLGIKTGSYDTEKDVHFEIPSVFDIGKVYKRLILVLMKKESLDLFTAMVRIFTSKICKKIEDFNSSLYYDTPENIYLFYKSL
;
A
#
# COMPACT_ATOMS: atom_id res chain seq x y z
N MET A 1 3.29 -1.44 28.24
CA MET A 1 1.95 -1.25 27.65
C MET A 1 2.02 -1.80 26.24
N GLU A 2 1.35 -2.93 25.98
CA GLU A 2 1.18 -3.42 24.60
C GLU A 2 0.35 -2.38 23.85
N TYR A 3 0.93 -1.76 22.84
CA TYR A 3 0.20 -0.87 21.93
C TYR A 3 -0.70 -1.78 21.09
N ARG A 4 -1.94 -2.02 21.55
CA ARG A 4 -2.95 -2.63 20.69
C ARG A 4 -3.21 -1.66 19.55
N GLU A 5 -2.87 -2.10 18.35
CA GLU A 5 -3.18 -1.38 17.12
C GLU A 5 -4.69 -1.10 17.09
N SER A 6 -5.06 0.15 16.80
CA SER A 6 -6.48 0.48 16.68
C SER A 6 -7.09 -0.28 15.51
N LYS A 7 -8.37 -0.63 15.60
CA LYS A 7 -9.09 -1.29 14.50
C LYS A 7 -8.87 -0.55 13.16
N SER A 8 -9.01 0.77 13.17
CA SER A 8 -8.76 1.61 11.99
C SER A 8 -7.35 1.52 11.43
N GLU A 9 -6.33 1.39 12.28
CA GLU A 9 -4.96 1.20 11.81
C GLU A 9 -4.75 -0.19 11.21
N ASN A 10 -5.38 -1.22 11.79
CA ASN A 10 -5.33 -2.58 11.26
C ASN A 10 -6.09 -2.69 9.91
N ASP A 11 -7.25 -2.04 9.79
CA ASP A 11 -8.00 -1.95 8.54
C ASP A 11 -7.19 -1.24 7.44
N LEU A 12 -6.48 -0.17 7.80
CA LEU A 12 -5.57 0.53 6.90
C LEU A 12 -4.37 -0.34 6.51
N PHE A 13 -3.80 -1.08 7.47
CA PHE A 13 -2.72 -2.02 7.22
C PHE A 13 -3.13 -3.07 6.18
N TYR A 14 -4.31 -3.65 6.33
CA TYR A 14 -4.85 -4.61 5.36
C TYR A 14 -5.01 -4.00 3.98
N LEU A 15 -5.67 -2.84 3.90
CA LEU A 15 -5.89 -2.14 2.64
C LEU A 15 -4.56 -1.84 1.92
N CYS A 16 -3.55 -1.34 2.63
CA CYS A 16 -2.23 -1.09 2.07
C CYS A 16 -1.56 -2.38 1.57
N SER A 17 -1.66 -3.46 2.35
CA SER A 17 -1.10 -4.77 1.99
C SER A 17 -1.80 -5.37 0.77
N LEU A 18 -3.11 -5.18 0.64
CA LEU A 18 -3.89 -5.67 -0.51
C LEU A 18 -3.56 -4.88 -1.78
N ILE A 19 -3.42 -3.55 -1.70
CA ILE A 19 -2.97 -2.71 -2.82
C ILE A 19 -1.58 -3.14 -3.30
N GLU A 20 -0.65 -3.39 -2.36
CA GLU A 20 0.67 -3.92 -2.68
C GLU A 20 0.59 -5.29 -3.37
N CYS A 21 -0.23 -6.20 -2.85
CA CYS A 21 -0.44 -7.53 -3.44
C CYS A 21 -1.01 -7.45 -4.86
N ILE A 22 -2.03 -6.62 -5.08
CA ILE A 22 -2.63 -6.38 -6.41
C ILE A 22 -1.59 -5.81 -7.37
N SER A 23 -0.77 -4.85 -6.91
CA SER A 23 0.30 -4.25 -7.72
C SER A 23 1.31 -5.29 -8.20
N ARG A 24 1.79 -6.15 -7.29
CA ARG A 24 2.75 -7.21 -7.65
C ARG A 24 2.16 -8.25 -8.59
N ILE A 25 0.98 -8.80 -8.26
CA ILE A 25 0.33 -9.84 -9.08
C ILE A 25 0.00 -9.30 -10.47
N SER A 26 -0.52 -8.07 -10.56
CA SER A 26 -0.88 -7.46 -11.85
C SER A 26 0.30 -6.80 -12.57
N LYS A 27 1.49 -6.71 -11.96
CA LYS A 27 2.68 -6.01 -12.48
C LYS A 27 2.38 -4.56 -12.87
N ASN A 28 1.65 -3.83 -12.03
CA ASN A 28 1.28 -2.44 -12.27
C ASN A 28 1.79 -1.52 -11.17
N GLU A 29 2.07 -0.27 -11.54
CA GLU A 29 2.32 0.81 -10.58
C GLU A 29 1.11 1.04 -9.67
N LYS A 30 1.34 1.47 -8.42
CA LYS A 30 0.29 1.70 -7.42
C LYS A 30 -0.73 2.74 -7.87
N ASN A 31 -0.28 3.72 -8.66
CA ASN A 31 -1.15 4.74 -9.24
C ASN A 31 -2.22 4.12 -10.18
N ILE A 32 -1.90 3.07 -10.93
CA ILE A 32 -2.83 2.35 -11.81
C ILE A 32 -3.79 1.55 -10.93
N VAL A 33 -3.25 0.82 -9.93
CA VAL A 33 -4.07 0.02 -9.01
C VAL A 33 -5.11 0.87 -8.27
N ILE A 34 -4.72 2.01 -7.70
CA ILE A 34 -5.64 2.93 -7.02
C ILE A 34 -6.69 3.48 -7.98
N LYS A 35 -6.31 3.84 -9.20
CA LYS A 35 -7.25 4.33 -10.22
C LYS A 35 -8.23 3.24 -10.64
N SER A 36 -7.78 2.00 -10.79
CA SER A 36 -8.63 0.85 -11.13
C SER A 36 -9.58 0.46 -10.01
N LEU A 37 -9.13 0.49 -8.75
CA LEU A 37 -9.99 0.27 -7.59
C LEU A 37 -11.04 1.38 -7.49
N GLY A 38 -10.64 2.63 -7.65
CA GLY A 38 -11.52 3.78 -7.45
C GLY A 38 -11.96 3.95 -5.99
N MET A 39 -12.54 5.10 -5.68
CA MET A 39 -12.88 5.46 -4.29
C MET A 39 -13.89 4.50 -3.64
N GLU A 40 -14.84 3.98 -4.43
CA GLU A 40 -15.87 3.06 -3.95
C GLU A 40 -15.27 1.75 -3.43
N ASN A 41 -14.42 1.07 -4.22
CA ASN A 41 -13.82 -0.19 -3.78
C ASN A 41 -12.79 0.04 -2.65
N LEU A 42 -12.06 1.16 -2.66
CA LEU A 42 -11.14 1.49 -1.57
C LEU A 42 -11.87 1.61 -0.23
N LYS A 43 -13.00 2.32 -0.20
CA LYS A 43 -13.86 2.42 0.99
C LYS A 43 -14.42 1.07 1.39
N LYS A 44 -14.96 0.31 0.43
CA LYS A 44 -15.52 -1.01 0.68
C LYS A 44 -14.49 -1.98 1.28
N ILE A 45 -13.27 -2.02 0.75
CA ILE A 45 -12.19 -2.87 1.27
C ILE A 45 -11.85 -2.45 2.70
N TYR A 46 -11.74 -1.14 2.97
CA TYR A 46 -11.46 -0.64 4.31
C TYR A 46 -12.56 -1.00 5.31
N GLU A 47 -13.83 -0.80 4.95
CA GLU A 47 -14.99 -1.09 5.81
C GLU A 47 -15.16 -2.60 6.08
N LEU A 48 -14.74 -3.45 5.14
CA LEU A 48 -14.87 -4.91 5.23
C LEU A 48 -13.53 -5.60 5.57
N ALA A 49 -12.52 -4.87 6.04
CA ALA A 49 -11.19 -5.43 6.30
C ALA A 49 -11.24 -6.64 7.27
N ASP A 50 -12.05 -6.58 8.33
CA ASP A 50 -12.23 -7.70 9.27
C ASP A 50 -12.68 -9.00 8.59
N VAL A 51 -13.52 -8.90 7.55
CA VAL A 51 -14.00 -10.07 6.79
C VAL A 51 -12.87 -10.60 5.91
N TYR A 52 -12.21 -9.70 5.18
CA TYR A 52 -11.13 -10.05 4.27
C TYR A 52 -9.86 -10.55 4.97
N HIS A 53 -9.64 -10.19 6.23
CA HIS A 53 -8.54 -10.71 7.07
C HIS A 53 -8.62 -12.22 7.30
N CYS A 54 -9.81 -12.82 7.21
CA CYS A 54 -9.99 -14.26 7.32
C CYS A 54 -9.62 -15.02 6.03
N GLU A 55 -9.43 -14.29 4.92
CA GLU A 55 -9.14 -14.86 3.62
C GLU A 55 -7.66 -14.73 3.25
N ASN A 56 -7.21 -15.54 2.30
CA ASN A 56 -5.87 -15.40 1.75
C ASN A 56 -5.79 -14.11 0.91
N ILE A 57 -4.89 -13.21 1.27
CA ILE A 57 -4.75 -11.91 0.58
C ILE A 57 -4.49 -12.04 -0.92
N LYS A 58 -3.82 -13.11 -1.38
CA LYS A 58 -3.58 -13.35 -2.81
C LYS A 58 -4.88 -13.70 -3.54
N ASP A 59 -5.76 -14.47 -2.91
CA ASP A 59 -7.05 -14.85 -3.50
C ASP A 59 -7.95 -13.62 -3.62
N VAL A 60 -8.02 -12.80 -2.57
CA VAL A 60 -8.74 -11.51 -2.58
C VAL A 60 -8.17 -10.58 -3.66
N ALA A 61 -6.84 -10.47 -3.77
CA ALA A 61 -6.19 -9.66 -4.81
C ALA A 61 -6.55 -10.14 -6.22
N MET A 62 -6.50 -11.45 -6.48
CA MET A 62 -6.89 -12.03 -7.77
C MET A 62 -8.36 -11.80 -8.09
N GLU A 63 -9.26 -11.86 -7.09
CA GLU A 63 -10.67 -11.55 -7.26
C GLU A 63 -10.85 -10.11 -7.74
N PHE A 64 -10.23 -9.14 -7.07
CA PHE A 64 -10.30 -7.73 -7.47
C PHE A 64 -9.71 -7.49 -8.85
N ILE A 65 -8.56 -8.09 -9.17
CA ILE A 65 -7.94 -8.02 -10.51
C ILE A 65 -8.92 -8.50 -11.59
N LYS A 66 -9.54 -9.67 -11.37
CA LYS A 66 -10.51 -10.25 -12.31
C LYS A 66 -11.77 -9.40 -12.43
N LYS A 67 -12.35 -9.02 -11.29
CA LYS A 67 -13.61 -8.27 -11.20
C LYS A 67 -13.51 -6.89 -11.86
N LEU A 68 -12.39 -6.20 -11.67
CA LEU A 68 -12.14 -4.86 -12.21
C LEU A 68 -11.46 -4.88 -13.58
N GLY A 69 -11.15 -6.08 -14.11
CA GLY A 69 -10.52 -6.23 -15.42
C GLY A 69 -9.11 -5.62 -15.50
N ILE A 70 -8.37 -5.57 -14.39
CA ILE A 70 -7.03 -5.00 -14.32
C ILE A 70 -6.11 -5.82 -15.23
N LYS A 71 -5.54 -5.18 -16.24
CA LYS A 71 -4.64 -5.83 -17.20
C LYS A 71 -3.24 -5.98 -16.60
N THR A 72 -2.56 -7.06 -16.97
CA THR A 72 -1.16 -7.26 -16.59
C THR A 72 -0.29 -6.17 -17.20
N GLY A 73 0.49 -5.47 -16.38
CA GLY A 73 1.45 -4.47 -16.79
C GLY A 73 2.87 -5.04 -16.94
N SER A 74 3.86 -4.15 -16.93
CA SER A 74 5.29 -4.47 -17.04
C SER A 74 6.11 -3.98 -15.84
N TYR A 75 5.45 -3.50 -14.79
CA TYR A 75 6.10 -3.00 -13.58
C TYR A 75 6.36 -4.17 -12.61
N ASP A 76 7.54 -4.77 -12.74
CA ASP A 76 7.98 -5.92 -11.95
C ASP A 76 8.98 -5.48 -10.87
N THR A 77 8.50 -5.24 -9.66
CA THR A 77 9.31 -4.78 -8.51
C THR A 77 10.18 -5.89 -7.92
N GLU A 78 9.93 -7.14 -8.29
CA GLU A 78 10.63 -8.31 -7.77
C GLU A 78 11.78 -8.74 -8.70
N LYS A 79 11.89 -8.09 -9.87
CA LYS A 79 12.94 -8.33 -10.85
C LYS A 79 14.24 -7.62 -10.44
N ASP A 80 15.37 -8.29 -10.66
CA ASP A 80 16.71 -7.73 -10.47
C ASP A 80 16.99 -7.24 -9.02
N VAL A 81 16.36 -7.89 -8.04
CA VAL A 81 16.59 -7.66 -6.61
C VAL A 81 17.74 -8.53 -6.11
N HIS A 82 18.69 -7.93 -5.40
CA HIS A 82 19.89 -8.61 -4.89
C HIS A 82 19.78 -9.04 -3.42
N PHE A 83 18.66 -8.70 -2.77
CA PHE A 83 18.36 -8.98 -1.37
C PHE A 83 17.04 -9.78 -1.22
N GLU A 84 16.69 -10.12 0.01
CA GLU A 84 15.38 -10.69 0.31
C GLU A 84 14.26 -9.69 -0.01
N ILE A 85 13.26 -10.14 -0.77
CA ILE A 85 12.13 -9.31 -1.15
C ILE A 85 11.19 -9.20 0.06
N PRO A 86 10.89 -7.98 0.55
CA PRO A 86 9.96 -7.80 1.67
C PRO A 86 8.57 -8.32 1.30
N SER A 87 7.86 -8.89 2.27
CA SER A 87 6.50 -9.38 2.04
C SER A 87 5.55 -8.23 1.71
N VAL A 88 4.39 -8.56 1.15
CA VAL A 88 3.33 -7.57 0.91
C VAL A 88 2.86 -6.88 2.21
N PHE A 89 2.99 -7.59 3.34
CA PHE A 89 2.66 -7.06 4.67
C PHE A 89 3.75 -6.11 5.19
N ASP A 90 5.02 -6.40 4.96
CA ASP A 90 6.12 -5.50 5.36
C ASP A 90 5.98 -4.16 4.65
N ILE A 91 5.73 -4.18 3.34
CA ILE A 91 5.49 -2.97 2.56
C ILE A 91 4.15 -2.31 2.91
N GLY A 92 3.10 -3.09 3.15
CA GLY A 92 1.81 -2.58 3.65
C GLY A 92 1.97 -1.78 4.95
N LYS A 93 2.82 -2.23 5.87
CA LYS A 93 3.15 -1.54 7.12
C LYS A 93 3.87 -0.21 6.90
N VAL A 94 4.78 -0.15 5.92
CA VAL A 94 5.48 1.08 5.54
C VAL A 94 4.48 2.12 5.03
N TYR A 95 3.61 1.74 4.10
CA TYR A 95 2.57 2.63 3.57
C TYR A 95 1.60 3.10 4.65
N LYS A 96 1.11 2.17 5.49
CA LYS A 96 0.23 2.50 6.63
C LYS A 96 0.85 3.60 7.49
N ARG A 97 2.10 3.42 7.91
CA ARG A 97 2.81 4.38 8.77
C ARG A 97 3.00 5.73 8.09
N LEU A 98 3.39 5.74 6.82
CA LEU A 98 3.57 6.97 6.05
C LEU A 98 2.25 7.75 5.89
N ILE A 99 1.15 7.05 5.60
CA ILE A 99 -0.19 7.66 5.47
C ILE A 99 -0.62 8.30 6.80
N LEU A 100 -0.46 7.59 7.92
CA LEU A 100 -0.78 8.13 9.26
C LEU A 100 0.05 9.37 9.60
N VAL A 101 1.34 9.39 9.26
CA VAL A 101 2.19 10.58 9.43
C VAL A 101 1.69 11.74 8.58
N LEU A 102 1.37 11.50 7.30
CA LEU A 102 0.85 12.52 6.40
C LEU A 102 -0.49 13.10 6.90
N MET A 103 -1.42 12.24 7.32
CA MET A 103 -2.71 12.65 7.90
C MET A 103 -2.51 13.57 9.10
N LYS A 104 -1.62 13.19 10.03
CA LYS A 104 -1.34 13.97 11.24
C LYS A 104 -0.65 15.30 10.92
N LYS A 105 0.32 15.31 10.01
CA LYS A 105 1.13 16.51 9.69
C LYS A 105 0.36 17.52 8.86
N GLU A 106 -0.51 17.06 7.97
CA GLU A 106 -1.23 17.92 7.01
C GLU A 106 -2.75 18.00 7.29
N SER A 107 -3.23 17.41 8.39
CA SER A 107 -4.65 17.41 8.79
C SER A 107 -5.58 16.89 7.69
N LEU A 108 -5.20 15.80 7.03
CA LEU A 108 -5.95 15.18 5.93
C LEU A 108 -6.82 14.02 6.41
N ASP A 109 -7.92 13.78 5.72
CA ASP A 109 -8.65 12.52 5.85
C ASP A 109 -7.87 11.34 5.24
N LEU A 110 -8.25 10.14 5.65
CA LEU A 110 -7.57 8.89 5.30
C LEU A 110 -7.45 8.68 3.78
N PHE A 111 -8.56 8.81 3.06
CA PHE A 111 -8.60 8.47 1.64
C PHE A 111 -7.87 9.54 0.81
N THR A 112 -7.95 10.81 1.20
CA THR A 112 -7.13 11.87 0.60
C THR A 112 -5.64 11.62 0.78
N ALA A 113 -5.20 11.31 2.00
CA ALA A 113 -3.78 11.00 2.28
C ALA A 113 -3.31 9.77 1.49
N MET A 114 -4.11 8.70 1.48
CA MET A 114 -3.79 7.47 0.78
C MET A 114 -3.65 7.68 -0.74
N VAL A 115 -4.61 8.36 -1.38
CA VAL A 115 -4.54 8.67 -2.82
C VAL A 115 -3.30 9.51 -3.11
N ARG A 116 -2.97 10.49 -2.27
CA ARG A 116 -1.76 11.32 -2.44
C ARG A 116 -0.47 10.52 -2.37
N ILE A 117 -0.36 9.56 -1.45
CA ILE A 117 0.83 8.71 -1.35
C ILE A 117 0.93 7.76 -2.54
N PHE A 118 -0.13 7.00 -2.83
CA PHE A 118 -0.08 5.96 -3.87
C PHE A 118 -0.05 6.49 -5.31
N THR A 119 -0.33 7.78 -5.51
CA THR A 119 -0.14 8.46 -6.81
C THR A 119 1.18 9.22 -6.91
N SER A 120 1.96 9.27 -5.83
CA SER A 120 3.25 9.97 -5.77
C SER A 120 4.41 9.08 -6.21
N LYS A 121 5.50 9.72 -6.65
CA LYS A 121 6.78 9.10 -7.00
C LYS A 121 7.43 8.35 -5.82
N ILE A 122 7.01 8.63 -4.58
CA ILE A 122 7.51 7.93 -3.39
C ILE A 122 7.34 6.42 -3.50
N CYS A 123 6.28 5.93 -4.17
CA CYS A 123 6.03 4.50 -4.31
C CYS A 123 7.20 3.80 -5.00
N LYS A 124 7.70 4.36 -6.11
CA LYS A 124 8.85 3.84 -6.84
C LYS A 124 10.13 3.81 -6.01
N LYS A 125 10.23 4.67 -4.98
CA LYS A 125 11.38 4.74 -4.09
C LYS A 125 11.26 3.73 -2.94
N ILE A 126 10.06 3.51 -2.42
CA ILE A 126 9.78 2.46 -1.43
C ILE A 126 9.92 1.07 -2.06
N GLU A 127 9.53 0.94 -3.33
CA GLU A 127 9.57 -0.31 -4.13
C GLU A 127 10.93 -0.63 -4.73
N ASP A 128 11.91 0.26 -4.56
CA ASP A 128 13.30 -0.07 -4.85
C ASP A 128 13.85 -0.91 -3.70
N PHE A 129 13.66 -2.23 -3.81
CA PHE A 129 14.06 -3.19 -2.77
C PHE A 129 15.59 -3.37 -2.64
N ASN A 130 16.36 -2.77 -3.56
CA ASN A 130 17.81 -2.65 -3.43
C ASN A 130 18.22 -1.41 -2.58
N SER A 131 17.28 -0.55 -2.23
CA SER A 131 17.48 0.59 -1.32
C SER A 131 17.05 0.28 0.10
N SER A 132 17.52 1.06 1.08
CA SER A 132 17.13 0.91 2.48
C SER A 132 15.89 1.72 2.89
N LEU A 133 15.23 2.43 1.96
CA LEU A 133 14.20 3.41 2.31
C LEU A 133 13.01 2.79 3.05
N TYR A 134 12.63 1.56 2.72
CA TYR A 134 11.51 0.89 3.40
C TYR A 134 11.87 0.39 4.82
N TYR A 135 13.14 0.45 5.22
CA TYR A 135 13.58 0.24 6.60
C TYR A 135 13.64 1.52 7.44
N ASP A 136 13.50 2.70 6.80
CA ASP A 136 13.59 3.98 7.51
C ASP A 136 12.39 4.25 8.43
N THR A 137 12.58 5.23 9.31
CA THR A 137 11.49 5.72 10.17
C THR A 137 10.40 6.38 9.33
N PRO A 138 9.12 6.30 9.75
CA PRO A 138 8.01 6.95 9.05
C PRO A 138 8.23 8.47 8.86
N GLU A 139 8.87 9.12 9.82
CA GLU A 139 9.23 10.53 9.77
C GLU A 139 10.26 10.82 8.68
N ASN A 140 11.31 9.99 8.55
CA ASN A 140 12.31 10.14 7.49
C ASN A 140 11.70 9.92 6.11
N ILE A 141 10.87 8.87 5.96
CA ILE A 141 10.16 8.59 4.70
C ILE A 141 9.23 9.76 4.35
N TYR A 142 8.55 10.35 5.33
CA TYR A 142 7.73 11.55 5.12
C TYR A 142 8.55 12.76 4.66
N LEU A 143 9.68 13.04 5.31
CA LEU A 143 10.58 14.14 4.92
C LEU A 143 11.09 13.94 3.49
N PHE A 144 11.46 12.72 3.14
CA PHE A 144 11.86 12.36 1.78
C PHE A 144 10.70 12.56 0.79
N TYR A 145 9.49 12.08 1.11
CA TYR A 145 8.28 12.33 0.32
C TYR A 145 8.04 13.82 0.04
N LYS A 146 8.26 14.70 1.03
CA LYS A 146 8.10 16.16 0.86
C LYS A 146 9.15 16.80 -0.05
N SER A 147 10.26 16.10 -0.34
CA SER A 147 11.33 16.58 -1.21
C SER A 147 11.20 16.15 -2.69
N LEU A 148 10.19 15.32 -3.03
CA LEU A 148 10.00 14.73 -4.36
C LEU A 148 9.19 15.57 -5.37
#